data_AF-A0A957GFJ0-F1
#
_entry.id   AF-A0A957GFJ0-F1
#
_cell.length_a   1.000
_cell.length_b   1.000
_cell.length_c   1.000
_cell.angle_alpha   90.00
_cell.angle_beta   90.00
_cell.angle_gamma   90.00
#
_symmetry.space_group_name_H-M   'P 1'
#
loop_
_entity.id
_entity.type
_entity.pdbx_description
1 polymer ?
#
loop_
_entity_poly.entity_id
_entity_poly.type
_entity_poly.pdbx_seq_one_letter_code
_entity_poly.pdbx_strand_id
1 'polypeptide(L)'
;MKLRILALAFLLLFALAACGGNEPTPEPQATEAPALEPANPQPAATDQSPAVPEATALPDDYPAPTTPTLPAGYPIPATPTLPANYPAGVTAPLLWIIRPLGQQCSEASTYEFAVVDEAVAALTAAGVEVYNAETVSLAVCESCDCPTSEHFRVQIDPSDLATAVSLGWQAEP
;
A
#
# COMPACT_ATOMS: atom_id res chain seq x y z
N MET A 1 15.94 22.43 63.49
CA MET A 1 15.69 22.59 62.03
C MET A 1 15.40 21.28 61.27
N LYS A 2 15.73 20.08 61.78
CA LYS A 2 15.43 18.80 61.09
C LYS A 2 13.96 18.34 61.14
N LEU A 3 13.17 18.81 62.11
CA LEU A 3 11.77 18.38 62.26
C LEU A 3 10.79 19.06 61.29
N ARG A 4 11.13 20.24 60.73
CA ARG A 4 10.29 20.97 59.76
C ARG A 4 10.46 20.47 58.32
N ILE A 5 11.59 19.84 58.00
CA ILE A 5 11.86 19.26 56.67
C ILE A 5 11.10 17.92 56.51
N LEU A 6 10.97 17.15 57.59
CA LEU A 6 10.22 15.88 57.56
C LEU A 6 8.70 16.10 57.37
N ALA A 7 8.15 17.17 57.94
CA ALA A 7 6.74 17.52 57.79
C ALA A 7 6.39 17.97 56.36
N LEU A 8 7.32 18.64 55.66
CA LEU A 8 7.11 19.06 54.27
C LEU A 8 7.25 17.89 53.27
N ALA A 9 8.13 16.93 53.55
CA ALA A 9 8.28 15.74 52.71
C ALA A 9 7.06 14.80 52.79
N PHE A 10 6.40 14.71 53.96
CA PHE A 10 5.22 13.87 54.14
C PHE A 10 3.95 14.44 53.46
N LEU A 11 3.87 15.77 53.34
CA LEU A 11 2.73 16.46 52.69
C LEU A 11 2.82 16.41 51.16
N LEU A 12 4.02 16.30 50.59
CA LEU A 12 4.24 16.17 49.14
C LEU A 12 4.03 14.73 48.63
N LEU A 13 4.17 13.73 49.51
CA LEU A 13 3.91 12.31 49.18
C LEU A 13 2.42 11.94 49.19
N PHE A 14 1.56 12.71 49.86
CA PHE A 14 0.10 12.47 49.89
C PHE A 14 -0.66 13.06 48.68
N ALA A 15 0.00 13.87 47.83
CA ALA A 15 -0.61 14.49 46.66
C ALA A 15 -0.57 13.63 45.38
N LEU A 16 0.12 12.47 45.38
CA LEU A 16 0.18 11.56 44.23
C LEU A 16 -0.76 10.34 44.32
N ALA A 17 -1.57 10.22 45.37
CA ALA A 17 -2.44 9.05 45.59
C ALA A 17 -3.94 9.36 45.42
N ALA A 18 -4.31 10.33 44.58
CA ALA A 18 -5.69 10.70 44.31
C ALA A 18 -5.97 10.90 42.82
N CYS A 19 -5.79 9.83 42.03
CA CYS A 19 -6.59 9.51 40.85
C CYS A 19 -6.60 7.99 40.66
N GLY A 20 -7.07 7.28 41.69
CA GLY A 20 -7.58 5.92 41.56
C GLY A 20 -9.02 6.00 41.05
N GLY A 21 -9.18 6.09 39.73
CA GLY A 21 -10.43 5.78 39.08
C GLY A 21 -10.60 4.27 39.02
N ASN A 22 -11.51 3.73 39.82
CA ASN A 22 -12.03 2.38 39.66
C ASN A 22 -12.66 2.25 38.26
N GLU A 23 -11.98 1.61 37.31
CA GLU A 23 -12.67 0.92 36.22
C GLU A 23 -12.99 -0.51 36.67
N PRO A 24 -14.23 -0.98 36.48
CA PRO A 24 -14.58 -2.36 36.77
C PRO A 24 -13.83 -3.30 35.82
N THR A 25 -13.05 -4.21 36.40
CA THR A 25 -12.52 -5.41 35.74
C THR A 25 -13.65 -6.17 35.03
N PRO A 26 -13.64 -6.31 33.69
CA PRO A 26 -14.45 -7.35 33.06
C PRO A 26 -13.84 -8.71 33.40
N GLU A 27 -14.69 -9.60 33.90
CA GLU A 27 -14.42 -11.03 34.12
C GLU A 27 -13.74 -11.68 32.90
N PRO A 28 -12.91 -12.72 33.10
CA PRO A 28 -12.46 -13.56 32.00
C PRO A 28 -13.67 -14.35 31.47
N GLN A 29 -14.30 -13.82 30.42
CA GLN A 29 -15.32 -14.58 29.70
C GLN A 29 -14.66 -15.73 28.95
N ALA A 30 -15.08 -16.93 29.35
CA ALA A 30 -14.81 -18.16 28.65
C ALA A 30 -15.26 -18.03 27.18
N THR A 31 -14.36 -18.43 26.30
CA THR A 31 -14.56 -18.89 24.93
C THR A 31 -16.03 -19.06 24.50
N GLU A 32 -16.55 -18.10 23.75
CA GLU A 32 -17.51 -18.39 22.69
C GLU A 32 -16.78 -18.26 21.35
N ALA A 33 -16.84 -19.33 20.57
CA ALA A 33 -16.37 -19.37 19.19
C ALA A 33 -17.03 -18.24 18.38
N PRO A 34 -16.37 -17.68 17.34
CA PRO A 34 -17.06 -16.79 16.42
C PRO A 34 -18.28 -17.54 15.85
N ALA A 35 -19.46 -17.08 16.23
CA ALA A 35 -20.70 -17.48 15.59
C ALA A 35 -20.55 -17.09 14.11
N LEU A 36 -20.51 -18.11 13.26
CA LEU A 36 -20.51 -17.98 11.81
C LEU A 36 -21.73 -17.14 11.42
N GLU A 37 -21.51 -15.89 11.02
CA GLU A 37 -22.54 -15.12 10.32
C GLU A 37 -22.96 -15.92 9.07
N PRO A 38 -24.27 -15.99 8.79
CA PRO A 38 -24.77 -16.74 7.65
C PRO A 38 -24.20 -16.15 6.37
N ALA A 39 -23.58 -17.04 5.59
CA ALA A 39 -23.07 -16.80 4.26
C ALA A 39 -24.04 -15.90 3.48
N ASN A 40 -23.57 -14.69 3.16
CA ASN A 40 -24.13 -13.92 2.05
C ASN A 40 -24.11 -14.84 0.83
N PRO A 41 -25.25 -15.14 0.18
CA PRO A 41 -25.24 -15.90 -1.04
C PRO A 41 -24.53 -15.05 -2.10
N GLN A 42 -23.23 -15.29 -2.25
CA GLN A 42 -22.50 -14.90 -3.43
C GLN A 42 -23.27 -15.50 -4.61
N PRO A 43 -23.77 -14.69 -5.57
CA PRO A 43 -24.28 -15.24 -6.81
C PRO A 43 -23.18 -16.15 -7.35
N ALA A 44 -23.50 -17.42 -7.57
CA ALA A 44 -22.60 -18.34 -8.23
C ALA A 44 -22.20 -17.65 -9.54
N ALA A 45 -20.94 -17.23 -9.63
CA ALA A 45 -20.34 -16.89 -10.90
C ALA A 45 -20.26 -18.20 -11.65
N THR A 46 -21.35 -18.54 -12.33
CA THR A 46 -21.35 -19.58 -13.34
C THR A 46 -20.27 -19.16 -14.31
N ASP A 47 -19.22 -19.98 -14.37
CA ASP A 47 -18.12 -19.90 -15.30
C ASP A 47 -18.71 -20.04 -16.72
N GLN A 48 -19.16 -18.91 -17.26
CA GLN A 48 -19.48 -18.77 -18.68
C GLN A 48 -18.24 -18.21 -19.33
N SER A 49 -17.19 -19.03 -19.42
CA SER A 49 -16.33 -18.98 -20.60
C SER A 49 -17.28 -18.98 -21.81
N PRO A 50 -17.25 -17.97 -22.69
CA PRO A 50 -17.90 -18.12 -23.98
C PRO A 50 -17.33 -19.41 -24.56
N ALA A 51 -18.18 -20.41 -24.79
CA ALA A 51 -17.81 -21.52 -25.62
C ALA A 51 -17.35 -20.88 -26.93
N VAL A 52 -16.07 -21.01 -27.26
CA VAL A 52 -15.60 -20.74 -28.61
C VAL A 52 -16.50 -21.59 -29.49
N PRO A 53 -17.33 -21.02 -30.38
CA PRO A 53 -18.12 -21.84 -31.27
C PRO A 53 -17.15 -22.72 -32.02
N GLU A 54 -17.31 -24.03 -31.83
CA GLU A 54 -16.67 -25.07 -32.63
C GLU A 54 -16.76 -24.64 -34.08
N ALA A 55 -15.62 -24.56 -34.77
CA ALA A 55 -15.52 -24.00 -36.10
C ALA A 55 -16.48 -24.74 -37.03
N THR A 56 -17.66 -24.16 -37.25
CA THR A 56 -18.59 -24.63 -38.27
C THR A 56 -17.83 -24.54 -39.57
N ALA A 57 -17.59 -25.68 -40.22
CA ALA A 57 -16.96 -25.73 -41.54
C ALA A 57 -17.69 -24.73 -42.44
N LEU A 58 -16.96 -23.76 -42.99
CA LEU A 58 -17.54 -22.81 -43.94
C LEU A 58 -18.12 -23.63 -45.11
N PRO A 59 -19.35 -23.34 -45.58
CA PRO A 59 -19.84 -23.96 -46.81
C PRO A 59 -18.88 -23.62 -47.95
N ASP A 60 -18.64 -24.58 -48.85
CA ASP A 60 -17.64 -24.57 -49.94
C ASP A 60 -17.68 -23.36 -50.90
N ASP A 61 -18.68 -22.48 -50.76
CA ASP A 61 -18.93 -21.32 -51.63
C ASP A 61 -18.48 -19.97 -51.03
N TYR A 62 -17.75 -19.97 -49.90
CA TYR A 62 -17.17 -18.73 -49.39
C TYR A 62 -15.88 -18.39 -50.16
N PRO A 63 -15.81 -17.21 -50.83
CA PRO A 63 -14.56 -16.77 -51.42
C PRO A 63 -13.53 -16.60 -50.30
N ALA A 64 -12.34 -17.18 -50.50
CA ALA A 64 -11.24 -17.01 -49.56
C ALA A 64 -11.02 -15.51 -49.30
N PRO A 65 -10.84 -15.07 -48.04
CA PRO A 65 -10.60 -13.67 -47.74
C PRO A 65 -9.33 -13.23 -48.47
N THR A 66 -9.50 -12.40 -49.50
CA THR A 66 -8.39 -11.74 -50.18
C THR A 66 -7.75 -10.78 -49.19
N THR A 67 -6.56 -11.12 -48.70
CA THR A 67 -5.75 -10.19 -47.91
C THR A 67 -5.40 -8.99 -48.79
N PRO A 68 -5.89 -7.77 -48.48
CA PRO A 68 -5.54 -6.60 -49.27
C PRO A 68 -4.01 -6.43 -49.21
N THR A 69 -3.37 -6.47 -50.37
CA THR A 69 -1.94 -6.18 -50.47
C THR A 69 -1.76 -4.68 -50.27
N LEU A 70 -1.01 -4.29 -49.25
CA LEU A 70 -0.73 -2.88 -49.00
C LEU A 70 0.07 -2.32 -50.20
N PRO A 71 -0.36 -1.20 -50.83
CA PRO A 71 0.34 -0.65 -51.98
C PRO A 71 1.80 -0.30 -51.63
N ALA A 72 2.70 -0.50 -52.58
CA ALA A 72 4.11 -0.14 -52.42
C ALA A 72 4.23 1.36 -52.10
N GLY A 73 4.91 1.69 -50.99
CA GLY A 73 5.11 3.06 -50.54
C GLY A 73 4.22 3.52 -49.37
N TYR A 74 3.30 2.69 -48.89
CA TYR A 74 2.65 2.97 -47.61
C TYR A 74 3.65 2.81 -46.46
N PRO A 75 3.80 3.82 -45.58
CA PRO A 75 4.66 3.69 -44.42
C PRO A 75 4.07 2.64 -43.48
N ILE A 76 4.88 1.65 -43.13
CA ILE A 76 4.54 0.73 -42.04
C ILE A 76 4.60 1.58 -40.76
N PRO A 77 3.51 1.70 -39.99
CA PRO A 77 3.56 2.39 -38.70
C PRO A 77 4.69 1.78 -37.86
N ALA A 78 5.56 2.64 -37.34
CA ALA A 78 6.59 2.17 -36.42
C ALA A 78 5.91 1.45 -35.25
N THR A 79 6.35 0.23 -34.95
CA THR A 79 5.90 -0.48 -33.76
C THR A 79 6.20 0.42 -32.56
N PRO A 80 5.20 0.84 -31.77
CA PRO A 80 5.46 1.65 -30.60
C PRO A 80 6.35 0.85 -29.65
N THR A 81 7.54 1.40 -29.35
CA THR A 81 8.40 0.88 -28.30
C THR A 81 7.73 1.12 -26.96
N LEU A 82 7.45 0.04 -26.24
CA LEU A 82 7.00 0.11 -24.85
C LEU A 82 8.13 0.74 -24.01
N PRO A 83 7.85 1.68 -23.11
CA PRO A 83 8.86 2.21 -22.19
C PRO A 83 9.49 1.05 -21.40
N ALA A 84 10.79 1.13 -21.13
CA ALA A 84 11.54 0.07 -20.43
C ALA A 84 11.00 -0.26 -19.02
N ASN A 85 10.14 0.61 -18.48
CA ASN A 85 9.65 0.55 -17.11
C ASN A 85 8.17 0.16 -17.05
N TYR A 86 7.57 -0.28 -18.15
CA TYR A 86 6.20 -0.79 -18.11
C TYR A 86 6.22 -2.22 -17.55
N PRO A 87 5.52 -2.50 -16.45
CA PRO A 87 5.59 -3.80 -15.82
C PRO A 87 4.84 -4.82 -16.68
N ALA A 88 5.58 -5.74 -17.29
CA ALA A 88 5.01 -6.80 -18.10
C ALA A 88 4.38 -7.86 -17.17
N GLY A 89 3.08 -8.10 -17.31
CA GLY A 89 2.40 -9.22 -16.63
C GLY A 89 1.59 -8.86 -15.39
N VAL A 90 1.46 -7.59 -15.02
CA VAL A 90 0.56 -7.20 -13.94
C VAL A 90 -0.87 -7.13 -14.47
N THR A 91 -1.70 -8.09 -14.10
CA THR A 91 -3.13 -8.12 -14.45
C THR A 91 -3.99 -7.36 -13.45
N ALA A 92 -3.45 -7.03 -12.28
CA ALA A 92 -4.10 -6.27 -11.23
C ALA A 92 -3.66 -4.78 -11.26
N PRO A 93 -4.50 -3.84 -10.82
CA PRO A 93 -4.06 -2.46 -10.61
C PRO A 93 -3.00 -2.44 -9.50
N LEU A 94 -1.83 -1.90 -9.82
CA LEU A 94 -0.77 -1.68 -8.84
C LEU A 94 -1.18 -0.63 -7.81
N LEU A 95 -0.69 -0.77 -6.59
CA LEU A 95 -0.96 0.13 -5.47
C LEU A 95 0.23 1.05 -5.21
N TRP A 96 -0.03 2.34 -5.03
CA TRP A 96 0.96 3.28 -4.52
C TRP A 96 0.98 3.26 -2.99
N ILE A 97 2.18 3.18 -2.44
CA ILE A 97 2.45 3.30 -1.01
C ILE A 97 3.46 4.42 -0.78
N ILE A 98 3.38 5.06 0.37
CA ILE A 98 4.23 6.18 0.76
C ILE A 98 4.89 5.92 2.12
N ARG A 99 6.05 6.54 2.33
CA ARG A 99 6.74 6.60 3.62
C ARG A 99 7.48 7.93 3.74
N PRO A 100 7.37 8.64 4.88
CA PRO A 100 8.14 9.87 5.10
C PRO A 100 9.64 9.60 4.99
N LEU A 101 10.40 10.53 4.39
CA LEU A 101 11.87 10.45 4.37
C LEU A 101 12.44 10.42 5.80
N GLY A 102 11.79 11.15 6.70
CA GLY A 102 12.06 11.12 8.13
C GLY A 102 11.05 11.95 8.91
N GLN A 103 11.44 12.40 10.09
CA GLN A 103 10.62 13.31 10.88
C GLN A 103 10.48 14.65 10.16
N GLN A 104 9.25 15.15 10.07
CA GLN A 104 8.98 16.47 9.51
C GLN A 104 9.79 17.52 10.28
N CYS A 105 10.34 18.49 9.54
CA CYS A 105 11.19 19.55 10.10
C CYS A 105 12.48 19.08 10.78
N SER A 106 12.87 17.81 10.64
CA SER A 106 14.12 17.30 11.19
C SER A 106 15.21 17.23 10.14
N GLU A 107 16.46 17.39 10.58
CA GLU A 107 17.65 17.30 9.74
C GLU A 107 17.77 15.90 9.10
N ALA A 108 18.18 15.87 7.83
CA ALA A 108 18.30 14.64 7.02
C ALA A 108 19.27 13.60 7.63
N SER A 109 20.20 14.01 8.49
CA SER A 109 21.12 13.10 9.20
C SER A 109 20.42 12.12 10.16
N THR A 110 19.12 12.31 10.41
CA THR A 110 18.30 11.44 11.27
C THR A 110 17.40 10.49 10.48
N TYR A 111 17.46 10.52 9.15
CA TYR A 111 16.58 9.74 8.28
C TYR A 111 17.10 8.30 8.20
N GLU A 112 16.17 7.34 8.14
CA GLU A 112 16.52 5.91 8.04
C GLU A 112 17.10 5.58 6.67
N PHE A 113 16.59 6.23 5.62
CA PHE A 113 17.09 6.11 4.25
C PHE A 113 17.46 7.49 3.73
N ALA A 114 18.62 7.60 3.10
CA ALA A 114 19.09 8.84 2.50
C ALA A 114 18.45 9.10 1.13
N VAL A 115 18.12 8.03 0.40
CA VAL A 115 17.61 8.08 -0.99
C VAL A 115 16.60 6.97 -1.27
N VAL A 116 15.80 7.15 -2.32
CA VAL A 116 14.73 6.22 -2.69
C VAL A 116 15.25 4.80 -2.99
N ASP A 117 16.44 4.68 -3.58
CA ASP A 117 17.05 3.39 -3.91
C ASP A 117 17.32 2.53 -2.67
N GLU A 118 17.69 3.15 -1.53
CA GLU A 118 17.90 2.42 -0.27
C GLU A 118 16.56 1.92 0.31
N ALA A 119 15.52 2.75 0.24
CA ALA A 119 14.18 2.39 0.67
C ALA A 119 13.60 1.26 -0.19
N VAL A 120 13.83 1.29 -1.52
CA VAL A 120 13.47 0.21 -2.45
C VAL A 120 14.26 -1.06 -2.13
N ALA A 121 15.57 -0.95 -1.88
CA ALA A 121 16.38 -2.12 -1.51
C ALA A 121 15.88 -2.80 -0.23
N ALA A 122 15.41 -2.03 0.76
CA ALA A 122 14.81 -2.57 1.98
C ALA A 122 13.50 -3.32 1.71
N LEU A 123 12.63 -2.79 0.84
CA LEU A 123 11.41 -3.46 0.39
C LEU A 123 11.71 -4.76 -0.36
N THR A 124 12.63 -4.71 -1.33
CA THR A 124 13.03 -5.89 -2.09
C THR A 124 13.69 -6.96 -1.21
N ALA A 125 14.50 -6.54 -0.23
CA ALA A 125 15.09 -7.46 0.75
C ALA A 125 14.04 -8.17 1.63
N ALA A 126 12.87 -7.54 1.81
CA ALA A 126 11.72 -8.13 2.51
C ALA A 126 10.79 -8.93 1.59
N GLY A 127 11.13 -9.07 0.30
CA GLY A 127 10.34 -9.81 -0.68
C GLY A 127 9.19 -9.03 -1.32
N VAL A 128 9.19 -7.70 -1.21
CA VAL A 128 8.22 -6.83 -1.91
C VAL A 128 8.73 -6.49 -3.29
N GLU A 129 7.91 -6.73 -4.32
CA GLU A 129 8.24 -6.34 -5.70
C GLU A 129 7.89 -4.88 -5.94
N VAL A 130 8.87 -4.09 -6.38
CA VAL A 130 8.70 -2.65 -6.65
C VAL A 130 8.71 -2.42 -8.16
N TYR A 131 7.63 -1.86 -8.68
CA TYR A 131 7.43 -1.58 -10.10
C TYR A 131 7.82 -0.15 -10.49
N ASN A 132 7.67 0.80 -9.56
CA ASN A 132 8.03 2.19 -9.76
C ASN A 132 8.38 2.83 -8.41
N ALA A 133 9.25 3.84 -8.42
CA ALA A 133 9.72 4.52 -7.23
C ALA A 133 10.09 5.97 -7.53
N GLU A 134 9.67 6.88 -6.66
CA GLU A 134 9.99 8.30 -6.75
C GLU A 134 10.00 8.95 -5.36
N THR A 135 10.59 10.14 -5.27
CA THR A 135 10.46 11.02 -4.10
C THR A 135 9.47 12.12 -4.45
N VAL A 136 8.48 12.33 -3.58
CA VAL A 136 7.41 13.33 -3.77
C VAL A 136 7.32 14.26 -2.57
N SER A 137 6.90 15.50 -2.82
CA SER A 137 6.61 16.48 -1.76
C SER A 137 5.09 16.55 -1.57
N LEU A 138 4.62 16.22 -0.36
CA LEU A 138 3.20 16.24 -0.02
C LEU A 138 2.91 17.40 0.92
N ALA A 139 1.81 18.12 0.68
CA ALA A 139 1.30 19.10 1.63
C ALA A 139 0.77 18.36 2.87
N VAL A 140 1.20 18.80 4.05
CA VAL A 140 0.80 18.16 5.32
C VAL A 140 -0.08 19.09 6.13
N CYS A 141 0.39 20.33 6.36
CA CYS A 141 -0.28 21.26 7.25
C CYS A 141 0.06 22.70 6.85
N GLU A 142 -0.89 23.38 6.19
CA GLU A 142 -0.72 24.77 5.75
C GLU A 142 -0.48 25.74 6.92
N SER A 143 -0.91 25.38 8.13
CA SER A 143 -0.78 26.18 9.34
C SER A 143 0.44 25.82 10.20
N CYS A 144 1.24 24.83 9.79
CA CYS A 144 2.43 24.40 10.51
C CYS A 144 3.66 25.12 9.94
N ASP A 145 4.70 25.30 10.77
CA ASP A 145 5.98 25.88 10.34
C ASP A 145 6.71 25.04 9.25
N CYS A 146 6.17 23.86 8.90
CA CYS A 146 6.60 23.02 7.79
C CYS A 146 5.38 22.59 6.95
N PRO A 147 5.05 23.33 5.87
CA PRO A 147 3.84 23.09 5.10
C PRO A 147 3.88 21.81 4.25
N THR A 148 5.08 21.34 3.92
CA THR A 148 5.32 20.20 3.05
C THR A 148 6.27 19.19 3.68
N SER A 149 6.09 17.91 3.36
CA SER A 149 6.97 16.81 3.77
C SER A 149 7.35 15.97 2.57
N GLU A 150 8.63 15.64 2.45
CA GLU A 150 9.11 14.70 1.44
C GLU A 150 8.80 13.27 1.86
N HIS A 151 8.38 12.47 0.88
CA HIS A 151 8.04 11.06 1.03
C HIS A 151 8.69 10.25 -0.08
N PHE A 152 9.11 9.03 0.25
CA PHE A 152 9.30 7.99 -0.74
C PHE A 152 7.93 7.48 -1.14
N ARG A 153 7.73 7.33 -2.44
CA ARG A 153 6.50 6.83 -3.04
C ARG A 153 6.88 5.69 -3.98
N VAL A 154 6.32 4.52 -3.75
CA VAL A 154 6.63 3.33 -4.56
C VAL A 154 5.35 2.60 -4.95
N GLN A 155 5.43 1.92 -6.08
CA GLN A 155 4.32 1.17 -6.66
C GLN A 155 4.58 -0.33 -6.50
N ILE A 156 3.64 -1.05 -5.89
CA ILE A 156 3.74 -2.47 -5.50
C ILE A 156 2.50 -3.26 -5.92
N ASP A 157 2.57 -4.59 -5.85
CA ASP A 157 1.36 -5.42 -5.92
C ASP A 157 0.55 -5.28 -4.61
N PRO A 158 -0.79 -5.16 -4.66
CA PRO A 158 -1.62 -5.15 -3.46
C PRO A 158 -1.38 -6.31 -2.49
N SER A 159 -0.94 -7.48 -2.97
CA SER A 159 -0.59 -8.63 -2.10
C SER A 159 0.54 -8.34 -1.12
N ASP A 160 1.43 -7.41 -1.47
CA ASP A 160 2.63 -7.11 -0.70
C ASP A 160 2.40 -6.02 0.35
N LEU A 161 1.20 -5.42 0.39
CA LEU A 161 0.87 -4.31 1.27
C LEU A 161 1.09 -4.67 2.75
N ALA A 162 0.72 -5.87 3.18
CA ALA A 162 0.89 -6.28 4.57
C ALA A 162 2.38 -6.29 4.99
N THR A 163 3.26 -6.79 4.11
CA THR A 163 4.71 -6.77 4.32
C THR A 163 5.24 -5.34 4.34
N ALA A 164 4.83 -4.50 3.37
CA ALA A 164 5.25 -3.10 3.31
C ALA A 164 4.82 -2.30 4.56
N VAL A 165 3.59 -2.53 5.05
CA VAL A 165 3.08 -1.90 6.28
C VAL A 165 3.90 -2.30 7.50
N SER A 166 4.35 -3.56 7.59
CA SER A 166 5.23 -4.01 8.68
C SER A 166 6.58 -3.29 8.69
N LEU A 167 6.99 -2.70 7.55
CA LEU A 167 8.19 -1.90 7.37
C LEU A 167 7.94 -0.39 7.47
N GLY A 168 6.76 0.02 7.95
CA GLY A 168 6.41 1.43 8.17
C GLY A 168 5.96 2.18 6.92
N TRP A 169 5.56 1.48 5.86
CA TRP A 169 4.89 2.10 4.72
C TRP A 169 3.38 2.16 4.92
N GLN A 170 2.73 3.05 4.20
CA GLN A 170 1.26 3.18 4.21
C GLN A 170 0.73 3.33 2.79
N ALA A 171 -0.49 2.86 2.53
CA ALA A 171 -1.15 3.12 1.26
C ALA A 171 -1.29 4.63 1.02
N GLU A 172 -1.06 5.06 -0.21
CA GLU A 172 -1.34 6.44 -0.61
C GLU A 172 -2.86 6.69 -0.57
N PRO A 173 -3.32 7.76 0.10
CA PRO A 173 -4.75 8.07 0.28
C PRO A 173 -5.45 8.55 -1.00
#